data_AF-A0A940VT18-F1
#
_entry.id   AF-A0A940VT18-F1
#
_cell.length_a   1.000
_cell.length_b   1.000
_cell.length_c   1.000
_cell.angle_alpha   90.00
_cell.angle_beta   90.00
_cell.angle_gamma   90.00
#
_symmetry.space_group_name_H-M   'P 1'
#
loop_
_entity.id
_entity.type
_entity.pdbx_description
1 polymer ?
#
loop_
_entity_poly.entity_id
_entity_poly.type
_entity_poly.pdbx_seq_one_letter_code
_entity_poly.pdbx_strand_id
1 'polypeptide(L)'
;MRLQEYLAEVTKIALLEPSEERELWLCYTQQGHMESRRRLIEHYQPLVVKALAQWRAQESLLMDLVQEGTIGLIEAVENYDLERGVAFSLYAIHRIRGRMLNYLEKEVRTVRVSLDTPWTSEAGVPLFETIADSAPPVAEIAERNFLLDQMRTAMERLPKKERLALNGVYLEEKEPHQVASLLQITPSHLSRLQKQGIRRVRGMLSRLMNEMKK
;
A
#
# COMPACT_ATOMS: atom_id res chain seq x y z
N MET A 1 10.24 -5.52 -32.21
CA MET A 1 10.90 -4.24 -32.49
C MET A 1 11.74 -3.88 -31.27
N ARG A 2 13.02 -3.53 -31.43
CA ARG A 2 13.89 -3.15 -30.29
C ARG A 2 13.65 -1.69 -29.89
N LEU A 3 13.94 -1.33 -28.64
CA LEU A 3 13.72 0.04 -28.15
C LEU A 3 14.54 1.06 -28.92
N GLN A 4 15.78 0.72 -29.27
CA GLN A 4 16.67 1.61 -30.03
C GLN A 4 16.15 1.92 -31.44
N GLU A 5 15.56 0.92 -32.11
CA GLU A 5 14.94 1.09 -33.44
C GLU A 5 13.74 2.05 -33.33
N TYR A 6 12.89 1.87 -32.32
CA TYR A 6 11.76 2.76 -32.04
C TYR A 6 12.20 4.19 -31.81
N LEU A 7 13.17 4.41 -30.92
CA LEU A 7 13.66 5.76 -30.61
C LEU A 7 14.25 6.45 -31.85
N ALA A 8 14.94 5.69 -32.72
CA ALA A 8 15.48 6.21 -33.97
C ALA A 8 14.39 6.56 -35.00
N GLU A 9 13.23 5.89 -34.98
CA GLU A 9 12.09 6.24 -35.83
C GLU A 9 11.37 7.49 -35.31
N VAL A 10 11.07 7.55 -34.02
CA VAL A 10 10.35 8.68 -33.41
C VAL A 10 11.13 9.99 -33.51
N THR A 11 12.46 9.93 -33.44
CA THR A 11 13.31 11.13 -33.58
C THR A 11 13.30 11.73 -34.98
N LYS A 12 12.83 11.02 -36.01
CA LYS A 12 12.68 11.54 -37.38
C LYS A 12 11.39 12.33 -37.59
N ILE A 13 10.46 12.28 -36.64
CA ILE A 13 9.15 12.94 -36.74
C ILE A 13 9.34 14.44 -36.57
N ALA A 14 8.92 15.22 -37.57
CA ALA A 14 8.93 16.67 -37.51
C ALA A 14 7.81 17.19 -36.60
N LEU A 15 8.07 18.31 -35.90
CA LEU A 15 7.04 18.98 -35.12
C LEU A 15 6.03 19.69 -36.06
N LEU A 16 4.76 19.70 -35.67
CA LEU A 16 3.73 20.45 -36.38
C LEU A 16 3.93 21.95 -36.18
N GLU A 17 3.71 22.71 -37.25
CA GLU A 17 3.60 24.17 -37.16
C GLU A 17 2.27 24.55 -36.48
N PRO A 18 2.20 25.68 -35.74
CA PRO A 18 1.00 26.07 -35.00
C PRO A 18 -0.28 26.21 -35.86
N SER A 19 -0.14 26.62 -37.13
CA SER A 19 -1.27 26.70 -38.06
C SER A 19 -1.79 25.32 -38.46
N GLU A 20 -0.88 24.39 -38.73
CA GLU A 20 -1.22 23.02 -39.12
C GLU A 20 -1.85 22.24 -37.95
N GLU A 21 -1.30 22.41 -36.73
CA GLU A 21 -1.88 21.85 -35.52
C GLU A 21 -3.34 22.29 -35.35
N ARG A 22 -3.61 23.60 -35.53
CA ARG A 22 -4.95 24.16 -35.39
C ARG A 22 -5.92 23.62 -36.44
N GLU A 23 -5.49 23.48 -37.69
CA GLU A 23 -6.29 22.90 -38.76
C GLU A 23 -6.66 21.43 -38.48
N LEU A 24 -5.69 20.63 -38.01
CA LEU A 24 -5.91 19.24 -37.64
C LEU A 24 -6.95 19.11 -36.51
N TRP A 25 -6.87 19.97 -35.49
CA TRP A 25 -7.86 20.00 -34.42
C TRP A 25 -9.25 20.41 -34.90
N LEU A 26 -9.36 21.44 -35.72
CA LEU A 26 -10.65 21.88 -36.26
C LEU A 26 -11.31 20.78 -37.10
N CYS A 27 -10.55 20.12 -37.98
CA CYS A 27 -11.02 19.00 -38.78
C CYS A 27 -11.48 17.81 -37.92
N TYR A 28 -10.73 17.50 -36.86
CA TYR A 28 -11.08 16.41 -35.96
C TYR A 28 -12.34 16.71 -35.15
N THR A 29 -12.43 17.88 -34.52
CA THR A 29 -13.56 18.26 -33.64
C THR A 29 -14.85 18.47 -34.42
N GLN A 30 -14.80 18.99 -35.65
CA GLN A 30 -16.01 19.30 -36.44
C GLN A 30 -16.53 18.13 -37.27
N GLN A 31 -15.63 17.31 -37.82
CA GLN A 31 -15.98 16.32 -38.85
C GLN A 31 -15.62 14.89 -38.43
N GLY A 32 -14.99 14.69 -37.27
CA GLY A 32 -14.62 13.36 -36.77
C GLY A 32 -13.58 12.66 -37.63
N HIS A 33 -12.78 13.41 -38.40
CA HIS A 33 -11.81 12.85 -39.34
C HIS A 33 -10.75 12.02 -38.62
N MET A 34 -10.83 10.70 -38.78
CA MET A 34 -9.87 9.76 -38.19
C MET A 34 -8.45 9.96 -38.70
N GLU A 35 -8.29 10.52 -39.90
CA GLU A 35 -6.98 10.87 -40.45
C GLU A 35 -6.34 12.03 -39.68
N SER A 36 -7.11 13.05 -39.29
CA SER A 36 -6.61 14.14 -38.45
C SER A 36 -6.19 13.63 -37.06
N ARG A 37 -7.00 12.76 -36.46
CA ARG A 37 -6.65 12.07 -35.19
C ARG A 37 -5.34 11.31 -35.33
N ARG A 38 -5.18 10.54 -36.40
CA ARG A 38 -3.96 9.76 -36.66
C ARG A 38 -2.74 10.67 -36.79
N ARG A 39 -2.82 11.72 -37.60
CA ARG A 39 -1.71 12.66 -37.79
C ARG A 39 -1.31 13.35 -36.48
N LEU A 40 -2.28 13.74 -35.65
CA LEU A 40 -2.02 14.27 -34.31
C LEU A 40 -1.25 13.27 -33.45
N ILE A 41 -1.72 12.02 -33.35
CA ILE A 41 -1.03 10.98 -32.56
C ILE A 41 0.41 10.75 -33.06
N GLU A 42 0.61 10.65 -34.38
CA GLU A 42 1.92 10.42 -34.98
C GLU A 42 2.89 11.58 -34.65
N HIS A 43 2.47 12.83 -34.85
CA HIS A 43 3.35 13.99 -34.64
C HIS A 43 3.66 14.27 -33.15
N TYR A 44 2.80 13.80 -32.24
CA TYR A 44 3.04 13.92 -30.78
C TYR A 44 3.70 12.69 -30.16
N GLN A 45 4.02 11.63 -30.91
CA GLN A 45 4.79 10.49 -30.38
C GLN A 45 6.12 10.87 -29.68
N PRO A 46 6.92 11.86 -30.16
CA PRO A 46 8.13 12.28 -29.46
C PRO A 46 7.91 12.71 -28.00
N LEU A 47 6.69 13.13 -27.66
CA LEU A 47 6.33 13.48 -26.29
C LEU A 47 6.33 12.27 -25.35
N VAL A 48 5.98 11.08 -25.86
CA VAL A 48 6.05 9.81 -25.12
C VAL A 48 7.50 9.47 -24.79
N VAL A 49 8.41 9.63 -25.74
CA VAL A 49 9.85 9.44 -25.52
C VAL A 49 10.40 10.45 -24.51
N LYS A 50 9.98 11.72 -24.59
CA LYS A 50 10.33 12.74 -23.61
C LYS A 50 9.84 12.39 -22.19
N ALA A 51 8.64 11.81 -22.08
CA ALA A 51 8.12 11.31 -20.80
C ALA A 51 8.93 10.11 -20.28
N LEU A 52 9.45 9.28 -21.18
CA LEU A 52 10.26 8.11 -20.87
C LEU A 52 11.71 8.45 -20.44
N ALA A 53 12.25 9.59 -20.87
CA ALA A 53 13.67 9.92 -20.71
C ALA A 53 14.17 9.97 -19.24
N GLN A 54 13.28 10.16 -18.27
CA GLN A 54 13.61 10.19 -16.84
C GLN A 54 13.82 8.79 -16.22
N TRP A 55 13.44 7.71 -16.90
CA TRP A 55 13.44 6.36 -16.36
C TRP A 55 14.69 5.58 -16.76
N ARG A 56 15.26 4.83 -15.81
CA ARG A 56 16.35 3.87 -16.06
C ARG A 56 15.91 2.48 -15.62
N ALA A 57 15.58 1.63 -16.58
CA ALA A 57 15.06 0.28 -16.36
C ALA A 57 15.50 -0.70 -17.47
N GLN A 58 15.14 -1.98 -17.30
CA GLN A 58 15.33 -3.00 -18.33
C GLN A 58 14.58 -2.65 -19.62
N GLU A 59 15.12 -3.06 -20.77
CA GLU A 59 14.56 -2.72 -22.09
C GLU A 59 13.11 -3.18 -22.27
N SER A 60 12.75 -4.36 -21.75
CA SER A 60 11.38 -4.88 -21.74
C SER A 60 10.41 -3.91 -21.05
N LEU A 61 10.74 -3.52 -19.82
CA LEU A 61 9.91 -2.60 -19.04
C LEU A 61 9.79 -1.22 -19.72
N LEU A 62 10.88 -0.72 -20.32
CA LEU A 62 10.84 0.54 -21.06
C LEU A 62 9.92 0.46 -22.29
N MET A 63 9.90 -0.67 -23.00
CA MET A 63 8.99 -0.89 -24.13
C MET A 63 7.53 -0.96 -23.70
N ASP A 64 7.24 -1.55 -22.55
CA ASP A 64 5.88 -1.59 -21.99
C ASP A 64 5.42 -0.18 -21.57
N LEU A 65 6.32 0.61 -20.97
CA LEU A 65 6.06 2.02 -20.66
C LEU A 65 5.81 2.86 -21.91
N VAL A 66 6.55 2.63 -23.00
CA VAL A 66 6.30 3.30 -24.29
C VAL A 66 4.89 2.99 -24.78
N GLN A 67 4.47 1.73 -24.72
CA GLN A 67 3.12 1.33 -25.16
C GLN A 67 2.05 1.98 -24.29
N GLU A 68 2.18 1.92 -22.97
CA GLU A 68 1.23 2.55 -22.04
C GLU A 68 1.20 4.07 -22.17
N GLY A 69 2.36 4.69 -22.38
CA GLY A 69 2.47 6.12 -22.68
C GLY A 69 1.80 6.49 -24.00
N THR A 70 1.90 5.64 -25.01
CA THR A 70 1.21 5.82 -26.30
C THR A 70 -0.30 5.73 -26.13
N ILE A 71 -0.81 4.81 -25.31
CA ILE A 71 -2.23 4.76 -24.94
C ILE A 71 -2.63 6.08 -24.25
N GLY A 72 -1.81 6.60 -23.34
CA GLY A 72 -2.06 7.89 -22.70
C GLY A 72 -2.07 9.09 -23.67
N LEU A 73 -1.25 9.05 -24.71
CA LEU A 73 -1.29 10.04 -25.78
C LEU A 73 -2.59 9.95 -26.59
N ILE A 74 -3.01 8.73 -26.94
CA ILE A 74 -4.27 8.49 -27.65
C ILE A 74 -5.46 9.04 -26.85
N GLU A 75 -5.54 8.67 -25.57
CA GLU A 75 -6.56 9.17 -24.65
C GLU A 75 -6.49 10.70 -24.51
N ALA A 76 -5.28 11.28 -24.52
CA ALA A 76 -5.13 12.73 -24.51
C ALA A 76 -5.72 13.37 -25.77
N VAL A 77 -5.47 12.79 -26.95
CA VAL A 77 -6.03 13.32 -28.22
C VAL A 77 -7.56 13.28 -28.21
N GLU A 78 -8.14 12.19 -27.71
CA GLU A 78 -9.60 11.99 -27.69
C GLU A 78 -10.32 12.90 -26.69
N ASN A 79 -9.66 13.29 -25.62
CA ASN A 79 -10.26 14.05 -24.52
C ASN A 79 -9.75 15.50 -24.44
N TYR A 80 -9.01 15.97 -25.44
CA TYR A 80 -8.51 17.34 -25.47
C TYR A 80 -9.59 18.31 -25.93
N ASP A 81 -9.58 19.49 -25.33
CA ASP A 81 -10.57 20.53 -25.54
C ASP A 81 -9.84 21.83 -25.91
N LEU A 82 -10.02 22.26 -27.17
CA LEU A 82 -9.36 23.43 -27.74
C LEU A 82 -9.83 24.73 -27.09
N GLU A 83 -11.06 24.79 -26.57
CA GLU A 83 -11.65 26.01 -26.02
C GLU A 83 -11.00 26.42 -24.69
N ARG A 84 -10.32 25.48 -24.02
CA ARG A 84 -9.63 25.73 -22.74
C ARG A 84 -8.36 26.56 -22.88
N GLY A 85 -7.84 26.76 -24.10
CA GLY A 85 -6.69 27.62 -24.36
C GLY A 85 -5.35 27.12 -23.78
N VAL A 86 -5.28 25.86 -23.35
CA VAL A 86 -4.03 25.23 -22.86
C VAL A 86 -3.40 24.45 -23.99
N ALA A 87 -2.11 24.64 -24.25
CA ALA A 87 -1.41 23.89 -25.31
C ALA A 87 -1.54 22.36 -25.14
N PHE A 88 -1.82 21.64 -26.23
CA PHE A 88 -2.03 20.20 -26.19
C PHE A 88 -0.84 19.43 -25.59
N SER A 89 0.39 19.84 -25.90
CA SER A 89 1.60 19.20 -25.36
C SER A 89 1.66 19.22 -23.83
N LEU A 90 1.20 20.30 -23.20
CA LEU A 90 1.13 20.44 -21.75
C LEU A 90 0.01 19.58 -21.14
N TYR A 91 -1.11 19.44 -21.83
CA TYR A 91 -2.17 18.54 -21.40
C TYR A 91 -1.76 17.07 -21.52
N ALA A 92 -1.24 16.68 -22.69
CA ALA A 92 -0.90 15.31 -23.04
C ALA A 92 0.23 14.75 -22.16
N ILE A 93 1.26 15.55 -21.82
CA ILE A 93 2.39 15.05 -21.02
C ILE A 93 1.94 14.51 -19.63
N HIS A 94 0.89 15.10 -19.04
CA HIS A 94 0.34 14.62 -17.76
C HIS A 94 -0.40 13.30 -17.92
N ARG A 95 -1.17 13.13 -19.01
CA ARG A 95 -1.89 11.88 -19.31
C ARG A 95 -0.92 10.73 -19.61
N ILE A 96 0.09 11.00 -20.43
CA ILE A 96 1.15 10.04 -20.79
C ILE A 96 1.87 9.56 -19.52
N ARG A 97 2.34 10.50 -18.67
CA ARG A 97 3.02 10.15 -17.41
C ARG A 97 2.12 9.40 -16.45
N GLY A 98 0.85 9.81 -16.33
CA GLY A 98 -0.13 9.13 -15.48
C GLY A 98 -0.35 7.69 -15.89
N ARG A 99 -0.49 7.40 -17.20
CA ARG A 99 -0.62 6.03 -17.71
C ARG A 99 0.62 5.17 -17.40
N MET A 100 1.81 5.69 -17.68
CA MET A 100 3.06 5.01 -17.35
C MET A 100 3.18 4.69 -15.85
N LEU A 101 2.86 5.66 -14.97
CA LEU A 101 2.89 5.47 -13.51
C LEU A 101 1.89 4.41 -13.06
N ASN A 102 0.64 4.48 -13.54
CA ASN A 102 -0.39 3.51 -13.20
C ASN A 102 -0.01 2.08 -13.61
N TYR A 103 0.69 1.92 -14.73
CA TYR A 103 1.22 0.63 -15.16
C TYR A 103 2.31 0.13 -14.22
N LEU A 104 3.28 0.97 -13.86
CA LEU A 104 4.34 0.62 -12.90
C LEU A 104 3.78 0.22 -11.54
N GLU A 105 2.78 0.94 -11.02
CA GLU A 105 2.16 0.58 -9.74
C GLU A 105 1.51 -0.81 -9.77
N LYS A 106 0.92 -1.20 -10.91
CA LYS A 106 0.34 -2.54 -11.10
C LYS A 106 1.42 -3.62 -11.22
N GLU A 107 2.48 -3.35 -11.98
CA GLU A 107 3.60 -4.27 -12.13
C GLU A 107 4.39 -4.45 -10.82
N VAL A 108 4.69 -3.38 -10.08
CA VAL A 108 5.41 -3.43 -8.79
C VAL A 108 4.61 -4.22 -7.74
N ARG A 109 3.28 -4.07 -7.69
CA ARG A 109 2.43 -4.92 -6.84
C ARG A 109 2.49 -6.40 -7.21
N THR A 110 2.95 -6.71 -8.42
CA THR A 110 3.04 -8.05 -8.98
C THR A 110 4.48 -8.61 -8.93
N VAL A 111 5.48 -7.82 -8.52
CA VAL A 111 6.86 -8.29 -8.35
C VAL A 111 6.90 -9.35 -7.25
N ARG A 112 6.86 -10.60 -7.68
CA ARG A 112 7.17 -11.76 -6.86
C ARG A 112 8.68 -11.90 -6.85
N VAL A 113 9.30 -11.51 -5.74
CA VAL A 113 10.70 -11.87 -5.49
C VAL A 113 10.71 -13.34 -5.08
N SER A 114 11.51 -14.16 -5.77
CA SER A 114 11.72 -15.54 -5.33
C SER A 114 12.53 -15.53 -4.04
N LEU A 115 12.08 -16.27 -3.03
CA LEU A 115 12.79 -16.37 -1.77
C LEU A 115 14.13 -17.13 -1.88
N ASP A 116 14.32 -17.85 -2.98
CA ASP A 116 15.55 -18.58 -3.28
C ASP A 116 16.65 -17.68 -3.88
N THR A 117 16.33 -16.45 -4.31
CA THR A 117 17.35 -15.57 -4.89
C THR A 117 18.19 -14.91 -3.79
N PRO A 118 19.52 -14.90 -3.92
CA PRO A 118 20.40 -14.20 -2.99
C PRO A 118 20.16 -12.68 -2.97
N TRP A 119 20.25 -12.07 -1.78
CA TRP A 119 20.18 -10.59 -1.66
C TRP A 119 21.48 -9.90 -2.07
N THR A 120 22.63 -10.56 -1.89
CA THR A 120 23.97 -9.98 -2.13
C THR A 120 24.90 -10.97 -2.82
N SER A 121 25.19 -10.73 -4.11
CA SER A 121 25.97 -11.59 -5.04
C SER A 121 25.33 -12.93 -5.43
N GLU A 122 25.68 -13.46 -6.61
CA GLU A 122 25.18 -14.75 -7.13
C GLU A 122 25.53 -15.96 -6.23
N ALA A 123 26.46 -15.79 -5.29
CA ALA A 123 26.86 -16.80 -4.30
C ALA A 123 26.38 -16.47 -2.86
N GLY A 124 25.47 -15.51 -2.71
CA GLY A 124 24.95 -15.10 -1.40
C GLY A 124 23.92 -16.07 -0.82
N VAL A 125 23.58 -15.84 0.44
CA VAL A 125 22.55 -16.61 1.15
C VAL A 125 21.17 -16.29 0.56
N PRO A 126 20.31 -17.30 0.32
CA PRO A 126 18.93 -17.08 -0.10
C PRO A 126 18.17 -16.14 0.83
N LEU A 127 17.26 -15.34 0.25
CA LEU A 127 16.46 -14.38 1.01
C LEU A 127 15.72 -15.02 2.20
N PHE A 128 15.19 -16.23 2.05
CA PHE A 128 14.46 -16.88 3.16
C PHE A 128 15.31 -17.12 4.41
N GLU A 129 16.61 -17.37 4.29
CA GLU A 129 17.48 -17.59 5.45
C GLU A 129 17.86 -16.28 6.15
N THR A 130 17.80 -15.15 5.44
CA THR A 130 18.03 -13.82 6.03
C THR A 130 16.81 -13.22 6.72
N ILE A 131 15.61 -13.79 6.48
CA ILE A 131 14.39 -13.34 7.14
C ILE A 131 14.39 -13.88 8.57
N ALA A 132 14.41 -12.97 9.54
CA ALA A 132 14.27 -13.35 10.94
C ALA A 132 12.91 -14.00 11.19
N ASP A 133 12.91 -15.10 11.93
CA ASP A 133 11.68 -15.73 12.39
C ASP A 133 10.88 -14.72 13.23
N SER A 134 9.58 -14.62 12.94
CA SER A 134 8.66 -13.79 13.72
C SER A 134 8.20 -14.49 15.00
N ALA A 135 8.56 -15.76 15.18
CA ALA A 135 8.28 -16.48 16.41
C ALA A 135 9.06 -15.86 17.59
N PRO A 136 8.40 -15.57 18.72
CA PRO A 136 9.10 -15.11 19.91
C PRO A 136 10.09 -16.18 20.38
N PRO A 137 11.27 -15.78 20.90
CA PRO A 137 12.25 -16.71 21.43
C PRO A 137 11.67 -17.65 22.49
N VAL A 138 12.21 -18.87 22.60
CA VAL A 138 11.77 -19.87 23.59
C VAL A 138 11.77 -19.30 25.02
N ALA A 139 12.76 -18.47 25.36
CA ALA A 139 12.84 -17.81 26.66
C ALA A 139 11.65 -16.86 26.90
N GLU A 140 11.25 -16.08 25.90
CA GLU A 140 10.11 -15.16 25.99
C GLU A 140 8.78 -15.94 26.11
N ILE A 141 8.64 -17.04 25.36
CA ILE A 141 7.47 -17.94 25.48
C ILE A 141 7.38 -18.52 26.89
N ALA A 142 8.50 -18.98 27.45
CA ALA A 142 8.56 -19.55 28.80
C ALA A 142 8.20 -18.50 29.86
N GLU A 143 8.76 -17.29 29.76
CA GLU A 143 8.46 -16.17 30.64
C GLU A 143 6.98 -15.80 30.58
N ARG A 144 6.41 -15.63 29.38
CA ARG A 144 4.98 -15.35 29.19
C ARG A 144 4.10 -16.42 29.82
N ASN A 145 4.43 -17.69 29.62
CA ASN A 145 3.66 -18.80 30.19
C ASN A 145 3.74 -18.80 31.72
N PHE A 146 4.91 -18.52 32.29
CA PHE A 146 5.07 -18.38 33.73
C PHE A 146 4.21 -17.23 34.29
N LEU A 147 4.20 -16.06 33.64
CA LEU A 147 3.36 -14.94 34.05
C LEU A 147 1.87 -15.27 34.02
N LEU A 148 1.41 -15.97 32.97
CA LEU A 148 0.02 -16.40 32.86
C LEU A 148 -0.37 -17.40 33.95
N ASP A 149 0.53 -18.29 34.33
CA ASP A 149 0.30 -19.25 35.43
C ASP A 149 0.18 -18.55 36.79
N GLN A 150 1.05 -17.57 37.05
CA GLN A 150 0.98 -16.75 38.26
C GLN A 150 -0.29 -15.90 38.31
N MET A 151 -0.70 -15.31 37.18
CA MET A 151 -1.96 -14.58 37.07
C MET A 151 -3.16 -15.50 37.31
N ARG A 152 -3.16 -16.71 36.72
CA ARG A 152 -4.22 -17.71 36.93
C ARG A 152 -4.34 -18.08 38.40
N THR A 153 -3.22 -18.38 39.05
CA THR A 153 -3.16 -18.69 40.49
C THR A 153 -3.70 -17.53 41.34
N ALA A 154 -3.36 -16.29 41.00
CA ALA A 154 -3.88 -15.11 41.70
C ALA A 154 -5.40 -14.94 41.51
N MET A 155 -5.90 -15.16 40.28
CA MET A 155 -7.34 -15.10 39.96
C MET A 155 -8.14 -16.18 40.71
N GLU A 156 -7.60 -17.39 40.85
CA GLU A 156 -8.21 -18.49 41.61
C GLU A 156 -8.31 -18.21 43.11
N ARG A 157 -7.41 -17.38 43.66
CA ARG A 157 -7.44 -16.95 45.07
C ARG A 157 -8.41 -15.81 45.35
N LEU A 158 -8.92 -15.13 44.31
CA LEU A 158 -9.88 -14.04 44.50
C LEU A 158 -11.23 -14.56 45.04
N PRO A 159 -11.94 -13.73 45.83
CA PRO A 159 -13.35 -13.98 46.13
C PRO A 159 -14.18 -14.20 44.86
N LYS A 160 -15.11 -15.15 44.88
CA LYS A 160 -15.93 -15.55 43.71
C LYS A 160 -16.56 -14.35 42.99
N LYS A 161 -17.11 -13.38 43.73
CA LYS A 161 -17.74 -12.17 43.15
C LYS A 161 -16.74 -11.23 42.46
N GLU A 162 -15.54 -11.06 43.01
CA GLU A 162 -14.48 -10.24 42.39
C GLU A 162 -13.95 -10.93 41.12
N ARG A 163 -13.73 -12.25 41.17
CA ARG A 163 -13.29 -13.03 40.01
C ARG A 163 -14.29 -12.98 38.85
N LEU A 164 -15.57 -13.18 39.12
CA LEU A 164 -16.63 -13.12 38.10
C LEU A 164 -16.72 -11.73 37.47
N ALA A 165 -16.59 -10.67 38.27
CA ALA A 165 -16.57 -9.29 37.77
C ALA A 165 -15.37 -9.02 36.85
N LEU A 166 -14.19 -9.53 37.18
CA LEU A 166 -12.99 -9.38 36.36
C LEU A 166 -13.04 -10.24 35.09
N ASN A 167 -13.44 -11.51 35.19
CA ASN A 167 -13.57 -12.39 34.02
C ASN A 167 -14.56 -11.82 33.01
N GLY A 168 -15.74 -11.39 33.47
CA GLY A 168 -16.78 -10.86 32.59
C GLY A 168 -16.32 -9.65 31.78
N VAL A 169 -15.56 -8.74 32.41
CA VAL A 169 -15.15 -7.49 31.73
C VAL A 169 -13.84 -7.62 30.97
N TYR A 170 -12.84 -8.34 31.50
CA TYR A 170 -11.48 -8.34 30.93
C TYR A 170 -11.15 -9.61 30.13
N LEU A 171 -11.81 -10.74 30.38
CA LEU A 171 -11.58 -11.98 29.63
C LEU A 171 -12.69 -12.25 28.61
N GLU A 172 -13.93 -11.97 28.98
CA GLU A 172 -15.11 -12.15 28.11
C GLU A 172 -15.48 -10.87 27.35
N GLU A 173 -14.74 -9.77 27.56
CA GLU A 173 -14.96 -8.46 26.92
C GLU A 173 -16.41 -7.94 26.95
N LYS A 174 -17.18 -8.31 27.99
CA LYS A 174 -18.57 -7.89 28.13
C LYS A 174 -18.66 -6.47 28.68
N GLU A 175 -19.70 -5.78 28.23
CA GLU A 175 -20.02 -4.45 28.73
C GLU A 175 -20.31 -4.47 30.24
N PRO A 176 -19.74 -3.55 31.04
CA PRO A 176 -19.91 -3.55 32.49
C PRO A 176 -21.38 -3.57 32.95
N HIS A 177 -22.28 -2.92 32.21
CA HIS A 177 -23.70 -2.94 32.55
C HIS A 177 -24.32 -4.35 32.38
N GLN A 178 -23.86 -5.13 31.39
CA GLN A 178 -24.34 -6.49 31.16
C GLN A 178 -23.84 -7.43 32.27
N VAL A 179 -22.57 -7.29 32.66
CA VAL A 179 -21.97 -8.05 33.77
C VAL A 179 -22.68 -7.73 35.10
N ALA A 180 -23.01 -6.46 35.35
CA ALA A 180 -23.75 -6.05 36.54
C ALA A 180 -25.15 -6.68 36.59
N SER A 181 -25.87 -6.67 35.46
CA SER A 181 -27.19 -7.31 35.33
C SER A 181 -27.12 -8.83 35.54
N LEU A 182 -26.14 -9.51 34.95
CA LEU A 182 -25.92 -10.95 35.11
C LEU A 182 -25.65 -11.34 36.57
N LEU A 183 -24.90 -10.51 37.29
CA LEU A 183 -24.59 -10.70 38.70
C LEU A 183 -25.67 -10.18 39.65
N GLN A 184 -26.76 -9.62 39.12
CA GLN A 184 -27.85 -8.98 39.88
C GLN A 184 -27.34 -7.92 40.87
N ILE A 185 -26.39 -7.10 40.44
CA ILE A 185 -25.81 -5.99 41.23
C ILE A 185 -25.87 -4.67 40.47
N THR A 186 -25.66 -3.56 41.18
CA THR A 186 -25.58 -2.24 40.54
C THR A 186 -24.24 -2.05 39.81
N PRO A 187 -24.19 -1.23 38.74
CA PRO A 187 -22.94 -0.88 38.06
C PRO A 187 -21.89 -0.28 39.01
N SER A 188 -22.33 0.51 39.98
CA SER A 188 -21.46 1.07 41.02
C SER A 188 -20.83 -0.01 41.91
N HIS A 189 -21.58 -1.08 42.24
CA HIS A 189 -21.04 -2.20 42.98
C HIS A 189 -20.06 -3.03 42.12
N LEU A 190 -20.38 -3.25 40.84
CA LEU A 190 -19.46 -3.91 39.91
C LEU A 190 -18.11 -3.17 39.82
N SER A 191 -18.13 -1.85 39.64
CA SER A 191 -16.91 -1.04 39.60
C SER A 191 -16.08 -1.15 40.89
N ARG A 192 -16.75 -1.21 42.06
CA ARG A 192 -16.08 -1.46 43.34
C ARG A 192 -15.42 -2.84 43.37
N LEU A 193 -16.11 -3.89 42.93
CA LEU A 193 -15.57 -5.26 42.86
C LEU A 193 -14.37 -5.34 41.91
N GLN A 194 -14.42 -4.68 40.75
CA GLN A 194 -13.28 -4.60 39.83
C GLN A 194 -12.05 -3.95 40.49
N LYS A 195 -12.24 -2.79 41.12
CA LYS A 195 -11.16 -2.08 41.81
C LYS A 195 -10.57 -2.91 42.96
N GLN A 196 -11.41 -3.60 43.72
CA GLN A 196 -10.97 -4.50 44.80
C GLN A 196 -10.21 -5.70 44.25
N GLY A 197 -10.75 -6.36 43.23
CA GLY A 197 -10.12 -7.51 42.58
C GLY A 197 -8.75 -7.15 42.01
N ILE A 198 -8.65 -6.06 41.22
CA ILE A 198 -7.37 -5.57 40.67
C ILE A 198 -6.38 -5.26 41.79
N ARG A 199 -6.82 -4.57 42.85
CA ARG A 199 -5.95 -4.26 43.99
C ARG A 199 -5.42 -5.52 44.67
N ARG A 200 -6.24 -6.56 44.85
CA ARG A 200 -5.82 -7.85 45.43
C ARG A 200 -4.85 -8.59 44.51
N VAL A 201 -5.16 -8.72 43.22
CA VAL A 201 -4.26 -9.35 42.24
C VAL A 201 -2.90 -8.66 42.24
N ARG A 202 -2.90 -7.33 42.15
CA ARG A 202 -1.66 -6.52 42.21
C ARG A 202 -0.90 -6.72 43.52
N GLY A 203 -1.60 -6.88 44.65
CA GLY A 203 -1.00 -7.20 45.94
C GLY A 203 -0.33 -8.57 45.95
N MET A 204 -1.02 -9.60 45.45
CA MET A 204 -0.52 -10.98 45.37
C MET A 204 0.70 -11.09 44.45
N LEU A 205 0.71 -10.35 43.34
CA LEU A 205 1.79 -10.35 42.34
C LEU A 205 2.90 -9.33 42.64
N SER A 206 2.85 -8.62 43.77
CA SER A 206 3.75 -7.48 44.06
C SER A 206 5.23 -7.83 44.06
N ARG A 207 5.61 -9.00 44.60
CA ARG A 207 7.00 -9.48 44.59
C ARG A 207 7.49 -9.75 43.18
N LEU A 208 6.70 -10.48 42.40
CA LEU A 208 7.01 -10.83 41.02
C LEU A 208 7.14 -9.59 40.13
N MET A 209 6.22 -8.63 40.24
CA MET A 209 6.30 -7.36 39.50
C MET A 209 7.51 -6.50 39.88
N ASN A 210 8.07 -6.67 41.08
CA ASN A 210 9.29 -5.97 41.50
C ASN A 210 10.56 -6.67 40.99
N GLU A 211 10.55 -7.99 40.89
CA GLU A 211 11.64 -8.78 40.32
C GLU A 211 11.80 -8.53 38.82
N MET A 212 10.70 -8.39 38.08
CA MET A 212 10.72 -8.05 36.65
C MET A 212 11.16 -6.62 36.30
N LYS A 213 11.21 -5.72 37.29
CA LYS A 213 11.62 -4.32 37.10
C LYS A 213 13.12 -4.08 37.29
N LYS A 214 13.84 -5.08 37.80
CA LYS A 214 15.30 -5.06 37.96
C LYS A 214 15.95 -5.68 36.75
#